data_AF-A0A371FNN7-F1
#
_entry.id   AF-A0A371FNN7-F1
#
_cell.length_a   1.000
_cell.length_b   1.000
_cell.length_c   1.000
_cell.angle_alpha   90.00
_cell.angle_beta   90.00
_cell.angle_gamma   90.00
#
_symmetry.space_group_name_H-M   'P 1'
#
loop_
_entity.id
_entity.type
_entity.pdbx_description
1 polymer ?
#
loop_
_entity_poly.entity_id
_entity_poly.type
_entity_poly.pdbx_seq_one_letter_code
_entity_poly.pdbx_strand_id
1 'polypeptide(L)'
;MMQHHQLSRNKVEEEAANPWKRNPQRKSLYYGEANNHFQTSHPLLETPLFFSALSLHHSLPRSLHHSLSYALSTSRSTCSSPLFFSDYWDVVREIKDYKRNSRPHSGALRYMQGNADTFAGNLSTLTRFSYFDHQNDSIEVPCGFLKKFPISDSDRIAMEKCDSVVVVSAIFNDHDKIRQPKGLGSNTLEDVCFFMFVDDVTLKGLEHHGLVSLKSREHKIGVWRIVKVAKEYLYQNPAMNGVIPKYLVHRLFPNSHFSIWIDAKLQLMVDPLLLIHSLVISENVDMAISKHPFYVHTMEEAMATARWKKLWDVNALKVQMETYCENGLQPWSPSKQPYVSDVPDSALILRRHGVGSNLFSCLIFNELEAFNPRDQLPFAFVRDHMKPNLKLNMFEVEVFEQVALEYRHNLKSSDGTTLKKVSSSGRTKRAHPDLLYVNGSCCGKCQKYLSIMWAESPNDD
;
A
#
# COMPACT_ATOMS: atom_id res chain seq x y z
N MET A 1 14.14 66.10 29.44
CA MET A 1 14.91 65.92 28.20
C MET A 1 14.24 64.79 27.42
N MET A 2 13.37 64.98 26.42
CA MET A 2 13.06 66.14 25.58
C MET A 2 14.24 66.73 24.79
N GLN A 3 14.11 66.68 23.45
CA GLN A 3 14.63 67.62 22.44
C GLN A 3 16.18 67.77 22.35
N HIS A 4 16.83 68.24 21.27
CA HIS A 4 16.51 68.48 19.85
C HIS A 4 17.87 68.42 19.06
N HIS A 5 18.01 68.50 17.73
CA HIS A 5 17.10 68.80 16.61
C HIS A 5 17.53 67.99 15.34
N GLN A 6 16.85 68.24 14.22
CA GLN A 6 17.21 67.88 12.84
C GLN A 6 18.36 68.75 12.28
N LEU A 7 18.97 68.36 11.15
CA LEU A 7 18.96 69.19 9.91
C LEU A 7 19.40 68.39 8.67
N SER A 8 19.24 68.98 7.47
CA SER A 8 19.31 68.32 6.16
C SER A 8 20.10 69.11 5.11
N ARG A 9 20.60 68.41 4.07
CA ARG A 9 21.09 68.82 2.71
C ARG A 9 22.24 67.90 2.27
N ASN A 10 22.58 67.69 0.99
CA ASN A 10 21.88 67.73 -0.31
C ASN A 10 22.90 67.29 -1.38
N LYS A 11 22.51 66.51 -2.40
CA LYS A 11 23.18 66.40 -3.73
C LYS A 11 24.63 65.82 -3.72
N VAL A 12 25.26 65.38 -4.82
CA VAL A 12 24.89 65.32 -6.26
C VAL A 12 25.60 64.16 -7.01
N GLU A 13 25.00 63.65 -8.11
CA GLU A 13 25.55 62.78 -9.20
C GLU A 13 26.43 61.53 -8.82
N GLU A 14 26.81 60.59 -9.71
CA GLU A 14 26.73 60.49 -11.19
C GLU A 14 26.29 59.08 -11.68
N GLU A 15 26.40 58.81 -12.99
CA GLU A 15 25.63 57.82 -13.75
C GLU A 15 26.30 56.45 -14.03
N ALA A 16 25.48 55.45 -14.40
CA ALA A 16 25.63 54.55 -15.58
C ALA A 16 25.07 53.13 -15.31
N ALA A 17 24.41 52.44 -16.25
CA ALA A 17 23.66 52.88 -17.43
C ALA A 17 22.62 51.80 -17.80
N ASN A 18 21.50 52.20 -18.42
CA ASN A 18 20.45 51.32 -18.96
C ASN A 18 20.32 51.65 -20.46
N PRO A 19 20.27 50.67 -21.38
CA PRO A 19 18.97 50.20 -21.89
C PRO A 19 18.96 48.66 -22.18
N TRP A 20 17.83 47.97 -22.44
CA TRP A 20 16.67 48.39 -23.24
C TRP A 20 15.32 47.84 -22.74
N LYS A 21 14.31 48.72 -22.78
CA LYS A 21 12.90 48.32 -23.01
C LYS A 21 12.58 48.44 -24.50
N ARG A 22 11.77 47.53 -25.04
CA ARG A 22 10.73 47.88 -26.03
C ARG A 22 9.59 46.84 -25.99
N ASN A 23 8.38 47.30 -26.25
CA ASN A 23 7.14 46.51 -26.19
C ASN A 23 6.41 46.59 -27.57
N PRO A 24 5.15 46.18 -27.74
CA PRO A 24 4.75 45.05 -28.58
C PRO A 24 4.19 45.44 -29.97
N GLN A 25 4.07 44.49 -30.91
CA GLN A 25 2.92 44.44 -31.85
C GLN A 25 2.79 43.18 -32.74
N ARG A 26 1.56 42.62 -32.75
CA ARG A 26 0.75 42.08 -33.88
C ARG A 26 1.10 40.79 -34.67
N LYS A 27 -0.03 40.15 -35.08
CA LYS A 27 -0.28 38.99 -35.98
C LYS A 27 -0.14 37.60 -35.34
N SER A 28 -1.17 36.74 -35.18
CA SER A 28 -2.54 36.55 -35.73
C SER A 28 -2.68 35.72 -37.02
N LEU A 29 -3.76 34.90 -37.07
CA LEU A 29 -4.13 33.87 -38.07
C LEU A 29 -3.38 32.53 -37.86
N TYR A 30 -3.99 31.35 -38.06
CA TYR A 30 -5.29 31.03 -38.67
C TYR A 30 -6.29 30.28 -37.76
N TYR A 31 -7.57 30.38 -38.11
CA TYR A 31 -8.69 29.54 -37.62
C TYR A 31 -8.78 28.23 -38.42
N GLY A 32 -9.55 27.26 -37.92
CA GLY A 32 -9.77 25.96 -38.58
C GLY A 32 -10.99 25.20 -38.05
N GLU A 33 -12.15 25.85 -37.91
CA GLU A 33 -13.40 25.16 -37.60
C GLU A 33 -13.98 24.45 -38.83
N ALA A 34 -14.58 23.27 -38.65
CA ALA A 34 -15.34 22.56 -39.67
C ALA A 34 -16.50 21.76 -39.05
N ASN A 35 -17.67 22.40 -38.91
CA ASN A 35 -18.93 21.69 -38.72
C ASN A 35 -19.51 21.34 -40.10
N ASN A 36 -19.98 20.09 -40.30
CA ASN A 36 -21.38 19.86 -40.69
C ASN A 36 -21.79 18.37 -40.88
N HIS A 37 -23.11 18.18 -40.78
CA HIS A 37 -23.96 17.09 -41.29
C HIS A 37 -23.76 15.63 -40.81
N PHE A 38 -24.70 15.21 -39.96
CA PHE A 38 -25.64 14.09 -40.20
C PHE A 38 -25.37 13.19 -41.43
N GLN A 39 -25.26 11.88 -41.19
CA GLN A 39 -26.20 10.92 -41.79
C GLN A 39 -26.27 9.60 -41.01
N THR A 40 -27.33 8.82 -41.25
CA THR A 40 -27.73 7.63 -40.48
C THR A 40 -27.48 6.32 -41.25
N SER A 41 -26.80 5.34 -40.65
CA SER A 41 -27.03 3.91 -40.96
C SER A 41 -26.30 2.92 -40.00
N HIS A 42 -27.10 2.09 -39.32
CA HIS A 42 -26.83 0.66 -39.15
C HIS A 42 -27.62 -0.09 -40.27
N PRO A 43 -27.45 -1.42 -40.54
CA PRO A 43 -26.88 -2.46 -39.67
C PRO A 43 -26.03 -3.58 -40.37
N LEU A 44 -25.63 -4.60 -39.57
CA LEU A 44 -25.44 -6.03 -39.91
C LEU A 44 -24.43 -6.49 -41.01
N LEU A 45 -23.30 -7.06 -40.58
CA LEU A 45 -22.86 -8.48 -40.73
C LEU A 45 -21.48 -8.59 -40.03
N GLU A 46 -21.18 -9.44 -39.03
CA GLU A 46 -21.29 -10.89 -38.81
C GLU A 46 -20.12 -11.74 -39.40
N THR A 47 -19.46 -12.48 -38.50
CA THR A 47 -18.41 -13.53 -38.66
C THR A 47 -16.95 -13.15 -38.99
N PRO A 48 -15.94 -13.94 -38.53
CA PRO A 48 -14.53 -13.52 -38.49
C PRO A 48 -13.60 -14.23 -39.49
N LEU A 49 -12.54 -13.55 -39.91
CA LEU A 49 -11.43 -14.17 -40.64
C LEU A 49 -10.39 -14.77 -39.69
N PHE A 50 -10.28 -16.10 -39.71
CA PHE A 50 -9.16 -16.83 -39.14
C PHE A 50 -7.84 -16.40 -39.80
N PHE A 51 -6.77 -16.30 -39.01
CA PHE A 51 -5.41 -16.43 -39.51
C PHE A 51 -4.66 -17.51 -38.72
N SER A 52 -3.92 -18.34 -39.43
CA SER A 52 -3.32 -19.58 -38.92
C SER A 52 -2.09 -19.32 -38.04
N ALA A 53 -1.94 -20.12 -36.99
CA ALA A 53 -0.71 -20.18 -36.22
C ALA A 53 0.44 -20.73 -37.10
N LEU A 54 1.53 -19.97 -37.20
CA LEU A 54 2.78 -20.42 -37.81
C LEU A 54 3.76 -20.84 -36.72
N SER A 55 3.97 -22.15 -36.60
CA SER A 55 4.85 -22.75 -35.60
C SER A 55 6.31 -22.38 -35.82
N LEU A 56 6.84 -21.50 -34.97
CA LEU A 56 8.26 -21.16 -34.93
C LEU A 56 8.93 -21.75 -33.67
N HIS A 57 9.58 -22.90 -33.83
CA HIS A 57 10.60 -23.35 -32.89
C HIS A 57 11.74 -22.32 -32.86
N HIS A 58 12.01 -21.75 -31.69
CA HIS A 58 13.25 -21.05 -31.40
C HIS A 58 13.72 -21.41 -29.98
N SER A 59 14.94 -21.92 -29.88
CA SER A 59 15.59 -22.26 -28.62
C SER A 59 15.95 -20.99 -27.83
N LEU A 60 15.38 -20.81 -26.63
CA LEU A 60 15.72 -19.66 -25.78
C LEU A 60 17.17 -19.74 -25.24
N PRO A 61 17.96 -18.66 -25.32
CA PRO A 61 19.24 -18.57 -24.63
C PRO A 61 19.08 -18.50 -23.09
N ARG A 62 19.95 -19.21 -22.35
CA ARG A 62 20.03 -19.16 -20.88
C ARG A 62 20.66 -17.85 -20.36
N SER A 63 20.01 -16.70 -20.53
CA SER A 63 20.52 -15.41 -19.99
C SER A 63 19.46 -14.32 -19.73
N LEU A 64 18.34 -14.66 -19.08
CA LEU A 64 17.31 -13.68 -18.65
C LEU A 64 16.92 -13.87 -17.17
N HIS A 65 17.81 -13.45 -16.25
CA HIS A 65 17.53 -13.40 -14.81
C HIS A 65 18.04 -12.11 -14.15
N HIS A 66 17.40 -10.99 -14.50
CA HIS A 66 17.41 -9.80 -13.65
C HIS A 66 16.04 -9.11 -13.70
N SER A 67 15.58 -8.60 -12.55
CA SER A 67 14.21 -8.13 -12.28
C SER A 67 13.08 -9.10 -12.67
N LEU A 68 12.39 -9.65 -11.67
CA LEU A 68 11.09 -10.30 -11.86
C LEU A 68 10.12 -9.89 -10.74
N SER A 69 9.92 -8.56 -10.66
CA SER A 69 8.67 -7.96 -10.20
C SER A 69 7.94 -7.43 -11.44
N TYR A 70 7.70 -8.33 -12.40
CA TYR A 70 6.80 -8.04 -13.51
C TYR A 70 5.44 -8.61 -13.12
N ALA A 71 4.42 -7.76 -13.04
CA ALA A 71 3.16 -8.15 -13.63
C ALA A 71 3.44 -8.45 -15.11
N LEU A 72 3.58 -9.73 -15.44
CA LEU A 72 3.47 -10.17 -16.82
C LEU A 72 2.04 -9.85 -17.21
N SER A 73 1.82 -8.88 -18.10
CA SER A 73 0.49 -8.65 -18.67
C SER A 73 -0.01 -9.98 -19.20
N THR A 74 -0.99 -10.57 -18.52
CA THR A 74 -1.47 -11.88 -18.89
C THR A 74 -2.22 -11.70 -20.21
N SER A 75 -1.67 -12.23 -21.31
CA SER A 75 -2.30 -12.17 -22.63
C SER A 75 -3.45 -13.18 -22.73
N ARG A 76 -4.30 -13.21 -21.70
CA ARG A 76 -5.48 -14.05 -21.56
C ARG A 76 -6.65 -13.30 -22.20
N SER A 77 -7.15 -13.84 -23.31
CA SER A 77 -8.35 -13.34 -23.99
C SER A 77 -9.63 -13.49 -23.17
N THR A 78 -9.60 -14.27 -22.09
CA THR A 78 -10.72 -14.55 -21.19
C THR A 78 -10.25 -14.61 -19.74
N CYS A 79 -10.96 -13.96 -18.83
CA CYS A 79 -10.72 -14.06 -17.40
C CYS A 79 -11.44 -15.28 -16.79
N SER A 80 -10.73 -16.09 -16.00
CA SER A 80 -11.31 -17.23 -15.28
C SER A 80 -12.10 -16.83 -14.03
N SER A 81 -11.87 -15.61 -13.52
CA SER A 81 -12.47 -15.06 -12.31
C SER A 81 -12.95 -13.62 -12.57
N PRO A 82 -14.00 -13.43 -13.38
CA PRO A 82 -14.56 -12.11 -13.68
C PRO A 82 -15.13 -11.48 -12.41
N LEU A 83 -14.82 -10.20 -12.16
CA LEU A 83 -15.43 -9.45 -11.07
C LEU A 83 -16.74 -8.81 -11.55
N PHE A 84 -17.85 -9.15 -10.89
CA PHE A 84 -19.16 -8.58 -11.19
C PHE A 84 -19.47 -7.39 -10.27
N PHE A 85 -20.17 -6.39 -10.80
CA PHE A 85 -20.61 -5.21 -10.08
C PHE A 85 -22.14 -5.10 -10.12
N SER A 86 -22.75 -4.79 -8.99
CA SER A 86 -24.18 -4.42 -8.92
C SER A 86 -24.42 -3.01 -9.48
N ASP A 87 -25.69 -2.61 -9.64
CA ASP A 87 -26.01 -1.25 -10.08
C ASP A 87 -25.47 -0.21 -9.09
N TYR A 88 -24.84 0.85 -9.63
CA TYR A 88 -24.17 1.87 -8.84
C TYR A 88 -25.12 2.56 -7.83
N TRP A 89 -26.40 2.75 -8.16
CA TRP A 89 -27.37 3.40 -7.27
C TRP A 89 -27.90 2.49 -6.17
N ASP A 90 -27.89 1.17 -6.38
CA ASP A 90 -28.15 0.18 -5.33
C ASP A 90 -26.93 0.09 -4.40
N VAL A 91 -25.71 0.07 -4.93
CA VAL A 91 -24.46 0.09 -4.14
C VAL A 91 -24.34 1.36 -3.28
N VAL A 92 -24.58 2.55 -3.86
CA VAL A 92 -24.58 3.82 -3.12
C VAL A 92 -25.65 3.82 -2.01
N ARG A 93 -26.82 3.21 -2.25
CA ARG A 93 -27.88 3.08 -1.24
C ARG A 93 -27.47 2.16 -0.11
N GLU A 94 -26.96 0.97 -0.41
CA GLU A 94 -26.53 -0.01 0.59
C GLU A 94 -25.41 0.54 1.47
N ILE A 95 -24.40 1.21 0.91
CA ILE A 95 -23.32 1.83 1.69
C ILE A 95 -23.84 2.99 2.56
N LYS A 96 -24.79 3.80 2.07
CA LYS A 96 -25.47 4.83 2.88
C LYS A 96 -26.33 4.24 3.99
N ASP A 97 -26.92 3.06 3.78
CA ASP A 97 -27.69 2.35 4.80
C ASP A 97 -26.79 1.60 5.81
N TYR A 98 -25.60 1.13 5.41
CA TYR A 98 -24.55 0.71 6.36
C TYR A 98 -24.20 1.86 7.32
N LYS A 99 -23.98 3.07 6.81
CA LYS A 99 -23.71 4.30 7.58
C LYS A 99 -24.87 4.77 8.48
N ARG A 100 -26.11 4.38 8.19
CA ARG A 100 -27.29 4.69 9.01
C ARG A 100 -27.54 3.65 10.10
N ASN A 101 -27.30 2.38 9.79
CA ASN A 101 -27.59 1.25 10.67
C ASN A 101 -26.40 0.86 11.57
N SER A 102 -25.22 1.45 11.33
CA SER A 102 -24.02 1.34 12.16
C SER A 102 -24.19 1.97 13.55
N ARG A 103 -24.88 1.25 14.43
CA ARG A 103 -24.88 1.54 15.87
C ARG A 103 -23.42 1.59 16.38
N PRO A 104 -23.11 2.46 17.36
CA PRO A 104 -21.83 2.41 18.06
C PRO A 104 -21.57 0.98 18.56
N HIS A 105 -20.49 0.36 18.10
CA HIS A 105 -20.28 -1.07 18.28
C HIS A 105 -20.04 -1.41 19.76
N SER A 106 -21.04 -2.04 20.40
CA SER A 106 -20.85 -2.72 21.68
C SER A 106 -19.93 -3.92 21.44
N GLY A 107 -18.64 -3.74 21.75
CA GLY A 107 -17.55 -4.65 21.36
C GLY A 107 -16.52 -4.04 20.40
N ALA A 108 -16.50 -2.71 20.20
CA ALA A 108 -15.39 -2.05 19.51
C ALA A 108 -14.07 -2.27 20.28
N LEU A 109 -12.99 -2.64 19.56
CA LEU A 109 -11.67 -2.85 20.15
C LEU A 109 -11.20 -1.64 20.95
N ARG A 110 -10.71 -1.90 22.16
CA ARG A 110 -9.97 -0.93 22.97
C ARG A 110 -8.50 -0.96 22.58
N TYR A 111 -7.85 0.20 22.57
CA TYR A 111 -6.46 0.31 22.18
C TYR A 111 -5.65 0.99 23.28
N MET A 112 -4.47 0.44 23.55
CA MET A 112 -3.54 1.03 24.52
C MET A 112 -3.16 2.46 24.14
N GLN A 113 -3.05 3.33 25.15
CA GLN A 113 -2.54 4.70 24.99
C GLN A 113 -1.02 4.76 25.13
N GLY A 114 -0.42 5.78 24.52
CA GLY A 114 1.02 5.81 24.23
C GLY A 114 1.89 6.62 25.16
N ASN A 115 3.03 6.03 25.54
CA ASN A 115 4.18 6.72 26.11
C ASN A 115 5.50 5.95 25.80
N ALA A 116 5.70 5.54 24.54
CA ALA A 116 6.84 4.72 24.10
C ALA A 116 7.63 5.35 22.93
N ASP A 117 8.89 4.93 22.76
CA ASP A 117 9.81 5.43 21.74
C ASP A 117 9.46 5.00 20.29
N THR A 118 8.71 3.90 20.16
CA THR A 118 8.27 3.29 18.91
C THR A 118 6.73 3.18 18.87
N PHE A 119 6.15 2.93 17.69
CA PHE A 119 4.69 2.96 17.56
C PHE A 119 4.02 1.72 18.15
N ALA A 120 4.61 0.53 18.04
CA ALA A 120 4.12 -0.71 18.66
C ALA A 120 4.77 -1.04 20.02
N GLY A 121 5.72 -0.23 20.50
CA GLY A 121 6.34 -0.38 21.82
C GLY A 121 7.40 -1.48 21.94
N ASN A 122 7.88 -2.03 20.81
CA ASN A 122 8.95 -3.04 20.75
C ASN A 122 8.72 -4.25 21.69
N LEU A 123 7.48 -4.76 21.69
CA LEU A 123 7.02 -5.77 22.64
C LEU A 123 7.70 -7.14 22.46
N SER A 124 7.98 -7.81 23.58
CA SER A 124 8.56 -9.16 23.59
C SER A 124 7.63 -10.17 22.89
N THR A 125 8.19 -11.26 22.35
CA THR A 125 7.42 -12.28 21.62
C THR A 125 6.26 -12.86 22.44
N LEU A 126 6.50 -13.19 23.73
CA LEU A 126 5.44 -13.64 24.64
C LEU A 126 4.35 -12.56 24.83
N THR A 127 4.76 -11.30 24.95
CA THR A 127 3.86 -10.16 25.11
C THR A 127 3.04 -9.86 23.85
N ARG A 128 3.56 -10.10 22.64
CA ARG A 128 2.79 -9.92 21.41
C ARG A 128 1.78 -11.05 21.24
N PHE A 129 2.21 -12.30 21.47
CA PHE A 129 1.36 -13.47 21.27
C PHE A 129 0.20 -13.53 22.28
N SER A 130 0.34 -12.95 23.49
CA SER A 130 -0.77 -12.84 24.45
C SER A 130 -1.96 -11.98 24.00
N TYR A 131 -1.83 -11.18 22.93
CA TYR A 131 -2.95 -10.41 22.34
C TYR A 131 -3.61 -11.09 21.14
N PHE A 132 -3.16 -12.28 20.72
CA PHE A 132 -3.73 -12.97 19.57
C PHE A 132 -5.14 -13.51 19.88
N ASP A 133 -5.41 -13.91 21.13
CA ASP A 133 -6.71 -14.42 21.57
C ASP A 133 -7.54 -13.31 22.26
N HIS A 134 -8.31 -12.54 21.47
CA HIS A 134 -9.17 -11.47 21.96
C HIS A 134 -10.60 -11.95 22.21
N GLN A 135 -10.77 -12.81 23.21
CA GLN A 135 -12.08 -13.23 23.74
C GLN A 135 -12.63 -12.30 24.85
N ASN A 136 -11.91 -11.24 25.22
CA ASN A 136 -12.33 -10.31 26.28
C ASN A 136 -12.17 -8.83 25.85
N ASP A 137 -13.30 -8.21 25.50
CA ASP A 137 -13.49 -6.80 25.15
C ASP A 137 -12.98 -5.79 26.21
N SER A 138 -12.64 -6.23 27.42
CA SER A 138 -12.02 -5.39 28.45
C SER A 138 -10.51 -5.19 28.25
N ILE A 139 -9.86 -5.98 27.39
CA ILE A 139 -8.41 -5.92 27.17
C ILE A 139 -8.08 -4.83 26.15
N GLU A 140 -7.18 -3.91 26.50
CA GLU A 140 -6.64 -2.94 25.56
C GLU A 140 -5.57 -3.59 24.69
N VAL A 141 -5.70 -3.48 23.36
CA VAL A 141 -4.77 -4.06 22.39
C VAL A 141 -3.66 -3.05 22.04
N PRO A 142 -2.37 -3.42 22.10
CA PRO A 142 -1.30 -2.61 21.50
C PRO A 142 -1.49 -2.61 19.98
N CYS A 143 -1.73 -1.45 19.39
CA CYS A 143 -2.19 -1.34 17.99
C CYS A 143 -1.59 -0.11 17.29
N GLY A 144 -0.27 0.05 17.40
CA GLY A 144 0.39 1.30 17.05
C GLY A 144 -0.02 2.48 17.94
N PHE A 145 0.47 3.67 17.60
CA PHE A 145 0.25 4.94 18.32
C PHE A 145 0.71 4.95 19.78
N LEU A 146 1.53 3.98 20.22
CA LEU A 146 2.24 4.09 21.50
C LEU A 146 3.28 5.23 21.49
N LYS A 147 3.65 5.68 20.29
CA LYS A 147 4.26 6.96 19.96
C LYS A 147 3.27 7.83 19.18
N LYS A 148 3.24 9.15 19.42
CA LYS A 148 2.37 10.08 18.67
C LYS A 148 2.77 10.13 17.18
N PHE A 149 1.79 9.96 16.29
CA PHE A 149 1.99 10.10 14.84
C PHE A 149 2.05 11.59 14.43
N PRO A 150 3.06 12.02 13.66
CA PRO A 150 3.39 13.44 13.49
C PRO A 150 2.64 14.10 12.32
N ILE A 151 1.31 14.20 12.46
CA ILE A 151 0.40 14.89 11.53
C ILE A 151 -0.20 16.15 12.16
N SER A 152 -0.75 17.05 11.33
CA SER A 152 -1.39 18.28 11.81
C SER A 152 -2.76 18.01 12.46
N ASP A 153 -3.20 18.89 13.36
CA ASP A 153 -4.55 18.82 13.93
C ASP A 153 -5.64 19.03 12.85
N SER A 154 -5.36 19.85 11.83
CA SER A 154 -6.23 20.06 10.66
C SER A 154 -6.45 18.76 9.86
N ASP A 155 -5.38 17.97 9.69
CA ASP A 155 -5.47 16.68 8.99
C ASP A 155 -6.18 15.65 9.87
N ARG A 156 -5.84 15.55 11.16
CA ARG A 156 -6.55 14.65 12.07
C ARG A 156 -8.06 14.93 12.11
N ILE A 157 -8.48 16.19 12.21
CA ILE A 157 -9.90 16.58 12.17
C ILE A 157 -10.54 16.24 10.80
N ALA A 158 -9.78 16.31 9.69
CA ALA A 158 -10.28 15.90 8.39
C ALA A 158 -10.39 14.37 8.24
N MET A 159 -9.55 13.60 8.93
CA MET A 159 -9.55 12.14 8.94
C MET A 159 -10.65 11.60 9.87
N GLU A 160 -10.83 12.21 11.04
CA GLU A 160 -11.96 11.98 11.96
C GLU A 160 -13.32 12.26 11.30
N LYS A 161 -13.38 13.17 10.32
CA LYS A 161 -14.60 13.48 9.55
C LYS A 161 -14.92 12.48 8.43
N CYS A 162 -14.05 11.53 8.13
CA CYS A 162 -14.38 10.48 7.16
C CYS A 162 -15.17 9.37 7.85
N ASP A 163 -16.45 9.24 7.51
CA ASP A 163 -17.46 8.45 8.24
C ASP A 163 -18.16 7.38 7.37
N SER A 164 -17.60 7.11 6.19
CA SER A 164 -18.06 6.09 5.25
C SER A 164 -16.87 5.29 4.72
N VAL A 165 -16.41 5.52 3.49
CA VAL A 165 -15.24 4.82 2.90
C VAL A 165 -14.01 5.74 2.85
N VAL A 166 -12.84 5.22 3.20
CA VAL A 166 -11.57 5.93 2.99
C VAL A 166 -10.61 5.15 2.07
N VAL A 167 -10.10 5.82 1.04
CA VAL A 167 -8.99 5.33 0.20
C VAL A 167 -7.69 5.96 0.68
N VAL A 168 -6.72 5.13 1.03
CA VAL A 168 -5.43 5.53 1.61
C VAL A 168 -4.26 5.02 0.78
N SER A 169 -3.29 5.90 0.56
CA SER A 169 -1.99 5.60 -0.04
C SER A 169 -0.89 6.37 0.70
N ALA A 170 0.37 5.99 0.52
CA ALA A 170 1.51 6.79 1.00
C ALA A 170 2.70 6.77 0.03
N ILE A 171 3.42 7.89 -0.03
CA ILE A 171 4.69 8.01 -0.74
C ILE A 171 5.71 8.61 0.21
N PHE A 172 6.73 7.83 0.54
CA PHE A 172 7.83 8.24 1.39
C PHE A 172 9.14 8.28 0.60
N ASN A 173 9.95 9.30 0.84
CA ASN A 173 11.26 9.48 0.20
C ASN A 173 11.20 9.52 -1.35
N ASP A 174 10.15 10.15 -1.90
CA ASP A 174 9.92 10.38 -3.34
C ASP A 174 10.02 9.13 -4.23
N HIS A 175 9.60 7.98 -3.69
CA HIS A 175 9.75 6.68 -4.34
C HIS A 175 8.81 6.48 -5.56
N ASP A 176 7.67 7.18 -5.58
CA ASP A 176 6.55 6.93 -6.50
C ASP A 176 5.87 8.24 -6.93
N LYS A 177 4.98 8.16 -7.93
CA LYS A 177 4.18 9.29 -8.41
C LYS A 177 2.71 9.12 -8.06
N ILE A 178 2.09 10.19 -7.57
CA ILE A 178 0.66 10.21 -7.25
C ILE A 178 -0.19 9.87 -8.48
N ARG A 179 -1.04 8.86 -8.36
CA ARG A 179 -1.98 8.42 -9.40
C ARG A 179 -3.38 8.85 -9.02
N GLN A 180 -4.07 9.61 -9.88
CA GLN A 180 -5.50 9.85 -9.70
C GLN A 180 -6.27 8.55 -9.99
N PRO A 181 -7.27 8.15 -9.20
CA PRO A 181 -8.15 7.05 -9.56
C PRO A 181 -8.94 7.37 -10.84
N LYS A 182 -9.42 6.34 -11.53
CA LYS A 182 -10.31 6.43 -12.70
C LYS A 182 -11.64 5.74 -12.38
N GLY A 183 -12.65 6.01 -13.23
CA GLY A 183 -13.95 5.34 -13.13
C GLY A 183 -14.82 5.77 -11.93
N LEU A 184 -14.53 6.91 -11.30
CA LEU A 184 -15.34 7.41 -10.18
C LEU A 184 -16.74 7.82 -10.66
N GLY A 185 -17.78 7.33 -9.99
CA GLY A 185 -19.18 7.71 -10.20
C GLY A 185 -19.56 9.07 -9.61
N SER A 186 -20.78 9.53 -9.91
CA SER A 186 -21.25 10.89 -9.61
C SER A 186 -21.28 11.24 -8.11
N ASN A 187 -21.58 10.27 -7.25
CA ASN A 187 -21.78 10.46 -5.82
C ASN A 187 -20.60 9.96 -4.99
N THR A 188 -19.56 9.42 -5.64
CA THR A 188 -18.43 8.79 -4.94
C THR A 188 -17.65 9.79 -4.08
N LEU A 189 -17.63 11.08 -4.43
CA LEU A 189 -17.01 12.11 -3.62
C LEU A 189 -17.87 12.61 -2.43
N GLU A 190 -19.11 12.11 -2.28
CA GLU A 190 -19.94 12.30 -1.08
C GLU A 190 -19.57 11.31 0.03
N ASP A 191 -19.25 10.06 -0.35
CA ASP A 191 -19.09 8.92 0.57
C ASP A 191 -17.66 8.35 0.62
N VAL A 192 -16.75 8.81 -0.25
CA VAL A 192 -15.37 8.33 -0.31
C VAL A 192 -14.36 9.47 -0.13
N CYS A 193 -13.54 9.37 0.91
CA CYS A 193 -12.44 10.29 1.16
C CYS A 193 -11.10 9.72 0.66
N PHE A 194 -10.28 10.54 0.00
CA PHE A 194 -8.98 10.12 -0.57
C PHE A 194 -7.81 10.78 0.16
N PHE A 195 -6.93 9.99 0.77
CA PHE A 195 -5.83 10.46 1.61
C PHE A 195 -4.46 9.89 1.19
N MET A 196 -3.48 10.77 0.97
CA MET A 196 -2.12 10.45 0.54
C MET A 196 -1.11 10.94 1.58
N PHE A 197 -0.48 10.04 2.31
CA PHE A 197 0.52 10.39 3.33
C PHE A 197 1.91 10.60 2.69
N VAL A 198 2.60 11.69 3.03
CA VAL A 198 3.93 12.04 2.45
C VAL A 198 4.92 12.59 3.48
N ASP A 199 6.22 12.33 3.30
CA ASP A 199 7.28 13.01 4.05
C ASP A 199 7.73 14.33 3.42
N ASP A 200 8.51 15.12 4.18
CA ASP A 200 9.20 16.34 3.75
C ASP A 200 10.00 16.22 2.45
N VAL A 201 10.52 15.03 2.13
CA VAL A 201 11.27 14.79 0.88
C VAL A 201 10.29 14.79 -0.30
N THR A 202 9.26 13.94 -0.21
CA THR A 202 8.23 13.81 -1.25
C THR A 202 7.47 15.11 -1.46
N LEU A 203 7.09 15.80 -0.38
CA LEU A 203 6.35 17.07 -0.45
C LEU A 203 7.15 18.18 -1.16
N LYS A 204 8.48 18.21 -1.00
CA LYS A 204 9.36 19.12 -1.75
C LYS A 204 9.46 18.76 -3.22
N GLY A 205 9.46 17.47 -3.57
CA GLY A 205 9.36 17.03 -4.97
C GLY A 205 8.06 17.47 -5.64
N LEU A 206 6.93 17.32 -4.93
CA LEU A 206 5.62 17.78 -5.38
C LEU A 206 5.54 19.31 -5.56
N GLU A 207 6.14 20.10 -4.67
CA GLU A 207 6.24 21.56 -4.83
C GLU A 207 7.17 21.95 -5.98
N HIS A 208 8.34 21.31 -6.11
CA HIS A 208 9.28 21.56 -7.21
C HIS A 208 8.67 21.28 -8.59
N HIS A 209 7.81 20.26 -8.70
CA HIS A 209 7.04 19.97 -9.90
C HIS A 209 5.74 20.79 -10.04
N GLY A 210 5.48 21.76 -9.16
CA GLY A 210 4.32 22.64 -9.22
C GLY A 210 2.97 21.97 -8.93
N LEU A 211 2.97 20.75 -8.38
CA LEU A 211 1.77 19.96 -8.11
C LEU A 211 1.07 20.37 -6.80
N VAL A 212 1.81 20.99 -5.88
CA VAL A 212 1.32 21.54 -4.60
C VAL A 212 1.98 22.90 -4.38
N SER A 213 1.28 23.83 -3.72
CA SER A 213 1.92 25.02 -3.15
C SER A 213 1.82 24.99 -1.63
N LEU A 214 2.95 25.11 -0.92
CA LEU A 214 2.97 25.21 0.55
C LEU A 214 2.28 26.47 1.09
N LYS A 215 1.88 27.41 0.21
CA LYS A 215 1.07 28.58 0.55
C LYS A 215 -0.43 28.28 0.60
N SER A 216 -0.87 27.13 0.06
CA SER A 216 -2.27 26.70 0.11
C SER A 216 -2.61 26.08 1.47
N ARG A 217 -3.80 26.35 2.00
CA ARG A 217 -4.28 25.70 3.23
C ARG A 217 -4.79 24.28 2.95
N GLU A 218 -5.33 24.04 1.76
CA GLU A 218 -5.75 22.72 1.30
C GLU A 218 -4.67 22.12 0.39
N HIS A 219 -3.80 21.31 0.98
CA HIS A 219 -2.83 20.52 0.24
C HIS A 219 -3.59 19.38 -0.47
N LYS A 220 -4.14 19.65 -1.67
CA LYS A 220 -4.90 18.70 -2.49
C LYS A 220 -4.26 18.54 -3.87
N ILE A 221 -4.31 17.34 -4.42
CA ILE A 221 -3.92 17.05 -5.82
C ILE A 221 -5.01 16.16 -6.43
N GLY A 222 -5.86 16.73 -7.28
CA GLY A 222 -7.07 16.06 -7.74
C GLY A 222 -7.98 15.68 -6.56
N VAL A 223 -8.33 14.40 -6.42
CA VAL A 223 -9.14 13.93 -5.29
C VAL A 223 -8.33 13.80 -3.98
N TRP A 224 -7.02 13.57 -4.07
CA TRP A 224 -6.18 13.27 -2.91
C TRP A 224 -5.97 14.49 -2.02
N ARG A 225 -6.36 14.40 -0.74
CA ARG A 225 -5.80 15.23 0.31
C ARG A 225 -4.40 14.69 0.67
N ILE A 226 -3.41 15.56 0.58
CA ILE A 226 -2.03 15.27 0.93
C ILE A 226 -1.84 15.56 2.42
N VAL A 227 -1.49 14.52 3.20
CA VAL A 227 -1.19 14.66 4.63
C VAL A 227 0.32 14.61 4.82
N LYS A 228 0.88 15.72 5.31
CA LYS A 228 2.30 15.77 5.67
C LYS A 228 2.53 14.98 6.97
N VAL A 229 3.54 14.11 6.95
CA VAL A 229 4.03 13.36 8.10
C VAL A 229 5.48 13.80 8.37
N ALA A 230 5.73 14.44 9.52
CA ALA A 230 7.07 15.00 9.81
C ALA A 230 8.10 13.88 10.05
N LYS A 231 9.23 13.93 9.32
CA LYS A 231 10.18 12.82 9.21
C LYS A 231 10.94 12.52 10.51
N GLU A 232 11.06 13.50 11.40
CA GLU A 232 11.88 13.47 12.62
C GLU A 232 11.38 12.47 13.67
N TYR A 233 10.08 12.11 13.65
CA TYR A 233 9.45 11.23 14.64
C TYR A 233 9.18 9.81 14.13
N LEU A 234 9.42 9.57 12.84
CA LEU A 234 9.19 8.31 12.14
C LEU A 234 10.29 7.26 12.40
N TYR A 235 10.14 6.05 11.86
CA TYR A 235 11.20 5.04 11.85
C TYR A 235 12.33 5.44 10.88
N GLN A 236 13.55 5.02 11.21
CA GLN A 236 14.72 5.16 10.32
C GLN A 236 14.56 4.38 9.00
N ASN A 237 13.78 3.28 9.01
CA ASN A 237 13.48 2.48 7.83
C ASN A 237 12.23 3.06 7.09
N PRO A 238 12.36 3.60 5.87
CA PRO A 238 11.23 4.19 5.14
C PRO A 238 10.08 3.22 4.86
N ALA A 239 10.36 1.92 4.71
CA ALA A 239 9.31 0.93 4.46
C ALA A 239 8.39 0.73 5.69
N MET A 240 8.94 0.79 6.91
CA MET A 240 8.13 0.78 8.14
C MET A 240 7.23 2.04 8.27
N ASN A 241 7.62 3.15 7.65
CA ASN A 241 6.78 4.36 7.64
C ASN A 241 5.55 4.19 6.74
N GLY A 242 5.65 3.40 5.66
CA GLY A 242 4.51 2.98 4.83
C GLY A 242 3.58 1.98 5.53
N VAL A 243 4.12 1.13 6.41
CA VAL A 243 3.34 0.15 7.19
C VAL A 243 2.32 0.82 8.12
N ILE A 244 2.60 2.01 8.66
CA ILE A 244 1.67 2.77 9.53
C ILE A 244 0.33 3.07 8.82
N PRO A 245 0.27 3.85 7.73
CA PRO A 245 -0.98 4.11 7.01
C PRO A 245 -1.51 2.90 6.23
N LYS A 246 -0.72 1.84 6.03
CA LYS A 246 -1.19 0.59 5.38
C LYS A 246 -2.05 -0.27 6.28
N TYR A 247 -1.64 -0.50 7.53
CA TYR A 247 -2.35 -1.36 8.47
C TYR A 247 -3.25 -0.59 9.43
N LEU A 248 -2.79 0.54 9.97
CA LEU A 248 -3.52 1.24 11.04
C LEU A 248 -4.56 2.25 10.53
N VAL A 249 -5.15 2.01 9.35
CA VAL A 249 -6.18 2.87 8.76
C VAL A 249 -7.36 3.07 9.72
N HIS A 250 -7.77 2.02 10.43
CA HIS A 250 -8.86 2.06 11.42
C HIS A 250 -8.53 2.89 12.68
N ARG A 251 -7.24 3.12 13.00
CA ARG A 251 -6.81 4.07 14.05
C ARG A 251 -6.74 5.50 13.51
N LEU A 252 -6.40 5.67 12.23
CA LEU A 252 -6.26 6.95 11.55
C LEU A 252 -7.62 7.58 11.17
N PHE A 253 -8.62 6.76 10.84
CA PHE A 253 -9.95 7.16 10.38
C PHE A 253 -11.03 6.48 11.25
N PRO A 254 -11.15 6.84 12.54
CA PRO A 254 -11.87 6.05 13.54
C PRO A 254 -13.40 5.98 13.35
N ASN A 255 -13.97 6.84 12.50
CA ASN A 255 -15.39 6.87 12.19
C ASN A 255 -15.74 6.20 10.85
N SER A 256 -14.74 5.81 10.05
CA SER A 256 -14.95 5.18 8.74
C SER A 256 -15.38 3.72 8.91
N HIS A 257 -16.34 3.27 8.09
CA HIS A 257 -16.82 1.89 8.11
C HIS A 257 -16.03 0.97 7.19
N PHE A 258 -15.38 1.52 6.16
CA PHE A 258 -14.61 0.74 5.19
C PHE A 258 -13.33 1.46 4.77
N SER A 259 -12.26 0.73 4.48
CA SER A 259 -11.10 1.34 3.83
C SER A 259 -10.46 0.48 2.74
N ILE A 260 -9.90 1.18 1.75
CA ILE A 260 -9.01 0.63 0.74
C ILE A 260 -7.61 1.20 1.00
N TRP A 261 -6.63 0.35 1.26
CA TRP A 261 -5.22 0.70 1.05
C TRP A 261 -4.84 0.37 -0.39
N ILE A 262 -4.12 1.29 -1.04
CA ILE A 262 -3.51 1.10 -2.35
C ILE A 262 -2.05 1.57 -2.31
N ASP A 263 -1.11 0.70 -2.67
CA ASP A 263 0.31 1.08 -2.84
C ASP A 263 0.43 2.15 -3.94
N ALA A 264 1.20 3.23 -3.71
CA ALA A 264 1.29 4.37 -4.62
C ALA A 264 1.86 4.08 -6.04
N LYS A 265 2.43 2.89 -6.24
CA LYS A 265 2.79 2.37 -7.57
C LYS A 265 1.55 2.08 -8.45
N LEU A 266 0.38 1.88 -7.84
CA LEU A 266 -0.86 1.49 -8.51
C LEU A 266 -1.74 2.71 -8.84
N GLN A 267 -2.53 2.60 -9.90
CA GLN A 267 -3.69 3.45 -10.20
C GLN A 267 -4.96 2.62 -10.03
N LEU A 268 -5.88 3.05 -9.16
CA LEU A 268 -7.20 2.43 -9.04
C LEU A 268 -8.03 2.73 -10.31
N MET A 269 -8.63 1.69 -10.89
CA MET A 269 -9.33 1.76 -12.18
C MET A 269 -10.87 1.67 -12.05
N VAL A 270 -11.35 1.19 -10.92
CA VAL A 270 -12.77 0.97 -10.61
C VAL A 270 -13.16 1.81 -9.39
N ASP A 271 -14.43 2.20 -9.32
CA ASP A 271 -14.97 2.98 -8.22
C ASP A 271 -14.80 2.28 -6.84
N PRO A 272 -14.29 2.97 -5.80
CA PRO A 272 -14.14 2.42 -4.46
C PRO A 272 -15.42 1.84 -3.84
N LEU A 273 -16.60 2.41 -4.15
CA LEU A 273 -17.88 1.92 -3.65
C LEU A 273 -18.21 0.56 -4.25
N LEU A 274 -18.06 0.40 -5.56
CA LEU A 274 -18.25 -0.87 -6.27
C LEU A 274 -17.26 -1.94 -5.78
N LEU A 275 -16.01 -1.56 -5.51
CA LEU A 275 -14.99 -2.49 -5.00
C LEU A 275 -15.25 -2.95 -3.56
N ILE A 276 -15.64 -2.04 -2.67
CA ILE A 276 -16.06 -2.40 -1.31
C ILE A 276 -17.31 -3.29 -1.36
N HIS A 277 -18.27 -2.99 -2.23
CA HIS A 277 -19.47 -3.79 -2.39
C HIS A 277 -19.15 -5.23 -2.82
N SER A 278 -18.58 -5.41 -4.01
CA SER A 278 -18.35 -6.74 -4.59
C SER A 278 -17.34 -7.57 -3.81
N LEU A 279 -16.25 -6.99 -3.28
CA LEU A 279 -15.17 -7.78 -2.66
C LEU A 279 -15.31 -7.96 -1.14
N VAL A 280 -16.08 -7.11 -0.45
CA VAL A 280 -16.15 -7.08 1.03
C VAL A 280 -17.59 -7.18 1.57
N ILE A 281 -18.57 -6.51 0.95
CA ILE A 281 -19.97 -6.55 1.41
C ILE A 281 -20.64 -7.85 0.94
N SER A 282 -20.68 -8.11 -0.37
CA SER A 282 -21.35 -9.28 -0.97
C SER A 282 -20.78 -10.62 -0.46
N GLU A 283 -19.45 -10.71 -0.35
CA GLU A 283 -18.74 -11.87 0.22
C GLU A 283 -18.89 -12.01 1.74
N ASN A 284 -19.48 -11.01 2.41
CA ASN A 284 -19.68 -10.94 3.86
C ASN A 284 -18.40 -11.17 4.71
N VAL A 285 -17.28 -10.62 4.24
CA VAL A 285 -15.95 -10.72 4.88
C VAL A 285 -15.55 -9.46 5.66
N ASP A 286 -14.57 -9.61 6.55
CA ASP A 286 -13.95 -8.50 7.28
C ASP A 286 -12.90 -7.79 6.42
N MET A 287 -12.23 -8.54 5.53
CA MET A 287 -11.14 -8.06 4.70
C MET A 287 -11.10 -8.79 3.34
N ALA A 288 -10.68 -8.08 2.30
CA ALA A 288 -10.30 -8.63 1.00
C ALA A 288 -8.88 -8.19 0.61
N ILE A 289 -8.11 -9.09 0.02
CA ILE A 289 -6.72 -8.88 -0.38
C ILE A 289 -6.40 -9.72 -1.62
N SER A 290 -5.44 -9.28 -2.44
CA SER A 290 -4.98 -10.13 -3.55
C SER A 290 -4.18 -11.32 -3.00
N LYS A 291 -4.32 -12.46 -3.65
CA LYS A 291 -3.45 -13.63 -3.51
C LYS A 291 -2.09 -13.35 -4.18
N HIS A 292 -1.00 -13.93 -3.69
CA HIS A 292 0.30 -13.83 -4.38
C HIS A 292 0.33 -14.75 -5.62
N PRO A 293 0.76 -14.28 -6.81
CA PRO A 293 0.64 -15.03 -8.07
C PRO A 293 1.41 -16.36 -8.13
N PHE A 294 2.43 -16.54 -7.30
CA PHE A 294 3.39 -17.65 -7.44
C PHE A 294 3.72 -18.42 -6.16
N TYR A 295 3.27 -17.96 -4.98
CA TYR A 295 3.65 -18.56 -3.70
C TYR A 295 2.40 -18.86 -2.89
N VAL A 296 2.38 -20.06 -2.32
CA VAL A 296 1.25 -20.61 -1.55
C VAL A 296 1.64 -20.80 -0.09
N HIS A 297 2.92 -21.05 0.20
CA HIS A 297 3.44 -21.26 1.54
C HIS A 297 4.36 -20.09 1.97
N THR A 298 4.22 -19.59 3.19
CA THR A 298 5.03 -18.47 3.74
C THR A 298 6.54 -18.66 3.58
N MET A 299 7.02 -19.91 3.68
CA MET A 299 8.44 -20.23 3.55
C MET A 299 9.00 -20.04 2.14
N GLU A 300 8.17 -20.12 1.09
CA GLU A 300 8.60 -19.84 -0.29
C GLU A 300 8.98 -18.36 -0.45
N GLU A 301 8.12 -17.47 0.06
CA GLU A 301 8.38 -16.03 0.06
C GLU A 301 9.55 -15.66 1.00
N ALA A 302 9.71 -16.34 2.13
CA ALA A 302 10.91 -16.20 2.97
C ALA A 302 12.19 -16.60 2.22
N MET A 303 12.21 -17.78 1.58
CA MET A 303 13.33 -18.24 0.76
C MET A 303 13.60 -17.29 -0.43
N ALA A 304 12.56 -16.77 -1.08
CA ALA A 304 12.67 -15.80 -2.16
C ALA A 304 13.27 -14.47 -1.66
N THR A 305 12.74 -13.91 -0.58
CA THR A 305 13.24 -12.66 0.03
C THR A 305 14.71 -12.78 0.46
N ALA A 306 15.13 -13.94 0.98
CA ALA A 306 16.52 -14.25 1.27
C ALA A 306 17.39 -14.32 0.00
N ARG A 307 16.99 -15.13 -1.00
CA ARG A 307 17.72 -15.34 -2.26
C ARG A 307 17.93 -14.04 -3.05
N TRP A 308 16.89 -13.22 -3.14
CA TRP A 308 16.89 -11.96 -3.90
C TRP A 308 17.51 -10.77 -3.13
N LYS A 309 17.98 -10.96 -1.88
CA LYS A 309 18.49 -9.88 -1.01
C LYS A 309 17.50 -8.71 -0.85
N LYS A 310 16.19 -8.99 -0.87
CA LYS A 310 15.13 -7.99 -0.61
C LYS A 310 15.25 -7.43 0.82
N LEU A 311 15.71 -8.27 1.76
CA LEU A 311 16.21 -7.86 3.07
C LEU A 311 17.73 -7.91 3.09
N TRP A 312 18.36 -6.90 3.69
CA TRP A 312 19.81 -6.85 3.91
C TRP A 312 20.26 -7.76 5.06
N ASP A 313 19.40 -7.93 6.07
CA ASP A 313 19.64 -8.84 7.19
C ASP A 313 18.90 -10.17 6.98
N VAL A 314 19.67 -11.16 6.51
CA VAL A 314 19.24 -12.55 6.34
C VAL A 314 19.09 -13.28 7.68
N ASN A 315 19.80 -12.85 8.73
CA ASN A 315 19.71 -13.46 10.05
C ASN A 315 18.41 -13.04 10.75
N ALA A 316 18.02 -11.77 10.66
CA ALA A 316 16.73 -11.28 11.17
C ALA A 316 15.54 -12.04 10.55
N LEU A 317 15.59 -12.28 9.23
CA LEU A 317 14.63 -13.12 8.51
C LEU A 317 14.60 -14.57 9.03
N LYS A 318 15.77 -15.18 9.26
CA LYS A 318 15.86 -16.52 9.83
C LYS A 318 15.26 -16.58 11.24
N VAL A 319 15.58 -15.60 12.10
CA VAL A 319 15.05 -15.50 13.46
C VAL A 319 13.53 -15.35 13.45
N GLN A 320 12.96 -14.54 12.54
CA GLN A 320 11.50 -14.44 12.37
C GLN A 320 10.88 -15.80 12.02
N MET A 321 11.36 -16.47 10.97
CA MET A 321 10.76 -17.73 10.53
C MET A 321 10.92 -18.84 11.55
N GLU A 322 12.11 -19.01 12.16
CA GLU A 322 12.33 -19.99 13.23
C GLU A 322 11.44 -19.72 14.45
N THR A 323 11.16 -18.44 14.79
CA THR A 323 10.20 -18.08 15.85
C THR A 323 8.78 -18.52 15.50
N TYR A 324 8.32 -18.30 14.26
CA TYR A 324 6.99 -18.72 13.84
C TYR A 324 6.83 -20.24 13.76
N CYS A 325 7.83 -20.96 13.25
CA CYS A 325 7.83 -22.42 13.20
C CYS A 325 7.80 -23.06 14.60
N GLU A 326 8.53 -22.48 15.56
CA GLU A 326 8.49 -22.90 16.98
C GLU A 326 7.10 -22.70 17.61
N ASN A 327 6.43 -21.60 17.25
CA ASN A 327 5.16 -21.19 17.85
C ASN A 327 3.94 -21.56 16.99
N GLY A 328 4.06 -22.60 16.16
CA GLY A 328 2.91 -23.27 15.54
C GLY A 328 2.68 -23.05 14.04
N LEU A 329 3.47 -22.22 13.35
CA LEU A 329 3.34 -22.03 11.89
C LEU A 329 3.43 -23.36 11.13
N GLN A 330 2.36 -23.73 10.42
CA GLN A 330 2.30 -24.88 9.50
C GLN A 330 2.19 -24.40 8.05
N PRO A 331 2.65 -25.16 7.04
CA PRO A 331 2.45 -24.81 5.64
C PRO A 331 0.96 -24.76 5.28
N TRP A 332 0.62 -23.97 4.26
CA TRP A 332 -0.70 -24.02 3.64
C TRP A 332 -1.05 -25.44 3.21
N SER A 333 -2.30 -25.83 3.43
CA SER A 333 -2.88 -27.11 2.99
C SER A 333 -4.42 -26.96 2.90
N PRO A 334 -5.15 -27.89 2.27
CA PRO A 334 -6.60 -27.79 2.12
C PRO A 334 -7.41 -27.68 3.42
N SER A 335 -6.84 -28.06 4.57
CA SER A 335 -7.49 -27.87 5.89
C SER A 335 -7.53 -26.41 6.36
N LYS A 336 -6.79 -25.49 5.71
CA LYS A 336 -6.86 -24.03 5.94
C LYS A 336 -7.99 -23.33 5.16
N GLN A 337 -8.85 -24.06 4.46
CA GLN A 337 -10.01 -23.45 3.79
C GLN A 337 -10.89 -22.66 4.79
N PRO A 338 -11.42 -21.49 4.41
CA PRO A 338 -11.54 -20.96 3.04
C PRO A 338 -10.28 -20.25 2.50
N TYR A 339 -9.18 -20.15 3.24
CA TYR A 339 -7.99 -19.43 2.76
C TYR A 339 -7.27 -20.23 1.66
N VAL A 340 -7.08 -19.63 0.48
CA VAL A 340 -6.47 -20.27 -0.71
C VAL A 340 -4.95 -20.09 -0.85
N SER A 341 -4.30 -19.41 0.10
CA SER A 341 -2.84 -19.25 0.18
C SER A 341 -2.43 -18.77 1.59
N ASP A 342 -1.19 -19.00 2.00
CA ASP A 342 -0.56 -18.33 3.15
C ASP A 342 0.12 -17.00 2.78
N VAL A 343 0.17 -16.64 1.48
CA VAL A 343 0.93 -15.50 0.95
C VAL A 343 0.02 -14.55 0.14
N PRO A 344 -0.16 -13.29 0.56
CA PRO A 344 -0.90 -12.28 -0.19
C PRO A 344 -0.01 -11.47 -1.14
N ASP A 345 -0.61 -10.84 -2.16
CA ASP A 345 -0.13 -9.54 -2.62
C ASP A 345 -0.91 -8.45 -1.86
N SER A 346 -0.16 -7.69 -1.07
CA SER A 346 -0.65 -6.69 -0.13
C SER A 346 -0.73 -5.29 -0.74
N ALA A 347 -0.48 -5.14 -2.05
CA ALA A 347 -0.48 -3.85 -2.73
C ALA A 347 -1.88 -3.22 -2.86
N LEU A 348 -2.95 -4.01 -2.70
CA LEU A 348 -4.34 -3.56 -2.59
C LEU A 348 -5.03 -4.33 -1.44
N ILE A 349 -5.57 -3.62 -0.45
CA ILE A 349 -6.24 -4.22 0.72
C ILE A 349 -7.54 -3.48 1.00
N LEU A 350 -8.67 -4.20 0.98
CA LEU A 350 -10.00 -3.67 1.30
C LEU A 350 -10.45 -4.22 2.65
N ARG A 351 -11.06 -3.40 3.51
CA ARG A 351 -11.46 -3.78 4.88
C ARG A 351 -12.82 -3.19 5.25
N ARG A 352 -13.66 -3.97 5.93
CA ARG A 352 -14.81 -3.56 6.73
C ARG A 352 -14.31 -3.36 8.16
N HIS A 353 -14.38 -2.15 8.72
CA HIS A 353 -13.79 -1.87 10.03
C HIS A 353 -14.62 -2.50 11.14
N GLY A 354 -14.04 -3.50 11.82
CA GLY A 354 -14.65 -4.25 12.91
C GLY A 354 -13.60 -5.03 13.70
N VAL A 355 -14.03 -5.86 14.65
CA VAL A 355 -13.12 -6.55 15.59
C VAL A 355 -12.06 -7.39 14.85
N GLY A 356 -12.47 -8.25 13.91
CA GLY A 356 -11.55 -9.12 13.16
C GLY A 356 -10.53 -8.33 12.32
N SER A 357 -11.00 -7.45 11.43
CA SER A 357 -10.13 -6.65 10.55
C SER A 357 -9.12 -5.78 11.31
N ASN A 358 -9.57 -5.19 12.42
CA ASN A 358 -8.79 -4.23 13.19
C ASN A 358 -7.77 -4.99 14.04
N LEU A 359 -8.17 -6.07 14.72
CA LEU A 359 -7.26 -6.93 15.48
C LEU A 359 -6.18 -7.51 14.57
N PHE A 360 -6.55 -8.08 13.42
CA PHE A 360 -5.59 -8.56 12.43
C PHE A 360 -4.58 -7.46 12.05
N SER A 361 -5.08 -6.25 11.77
CA SER A 361 -4.23 -5.11 11.42
C SER A 361 -3.32 -4.66 12.57
N CYS A 362 -3.77 -4.73 13.83
CA CYS A 362 -2.94 -4.47 15.02
C CYS A 362 -1.82 -5.51 15.17
N LEU A 363 -2.17 -6.79 15.08
CA LEU A 363 -1.24 -7.90 15.28
C LEU A 363 -0.18 -7.95 14.17
N ILE A 364 -0.57 -7.76 12.90
CA ILE A 364 0.38 -7.60 11.79
C ILE A 364 1.30 -6.41 12.05
N PHE A 365 0.78 -5.24 12.44
CA PHE A 365 1.63 -4.08 12.72
C PHE A 365 2.68 -4.34 13.81
N ASN A 366 2.30 -5.04 14.88
CA ASN A 366 3.20 -5.40 15.98
C ASN A 366 4.30 -6.38 15.53
N GLU A 367 3.96 -7.36 14.69
CA GLU A 367 4.94 -8.30 14.11
C GLU A 367 5.89 -7.63 13.11
N LEU A 368 5.43 -6.61 12.37
CA LEU A 368 6.26 -5.84 11.44
C LEU A 368 7.25 -4.92 12.16
N GLU A 369 6.88 -4.32 13.30
CA GLU A 369 7.85 -3.60 14.15
C GLU A 369 8.85 -4.55 14.81
N ALA A 370 8.40 -5.72 15.29
CA ALA A 370 9.26 -6.68 15.97
C ALA A 370 10.30 -7.37 15.06
N PHE A 371 10.05 -7.44 13.75
CA PHE A 371 10.93 -8.11 12.79
C PHE A 371 11.33 -7.21 11.61
N ASN A 372 10.47 -7.07 10.59
CA ASN A 372 10.76 -6.31 9.37
C ASN A 372 9.47 -6.01 8.57
N PRO A 373 9.45 -5.00 7.68
CA PRO A 373 8.25 -4.57 6.95
C PRO A 373 7.73 -5.51 5.84
N ARG A 374 8.19 -6.77 5.71
CA ARG A 374 7.72 -7.70 4.67
C ARG A 374 6.43 -8.39 5.11
N ASP A 375 5.29 -7.72 4.86
CA ASP A 375 3.94 -8.11 5.30
C ASP A 375 3.41 -9.48 4.82
N GLN A 376 4.06 -10.12 3.84
CA GLN A 376 3.81 -11.51 3.48
C GLN A 376 4.23 -12.51 4.57
N LEU A 377 5.26 -12.19 5.37
CA LEU A 377 5.88 -13.13 6.31
C LEU A 377 5.05 -13.37 7.60
N PRO A 378 4.50 -12.35 8.28
CA PRO A 378 3.62 -12.59 9.43
C PRO A 378 2.19 -13.01 9.05
N PHE A 379 1.80 -12.91 7.77
CA PHE A 379 0.40 -12.98 7.33
C PHE A 379 -0.35 -14.22 7.83
N ALA A 380 0.08 -15.41 7.41
CA ALA A 380 -0.55 -16.67 7.82
C ALA A 380 -0.33 -16.95 9.31
N PHE A 381 0.83 -16.59 9.87
CA PHE A 381 1.09 -16.80 11.30
C PHE A 381 0.08 -16.05 12.18
N VAL A 382 -0.20 -14.78 11.89
CA VAL A 382 -1.22 -13.99 12.60
C VAL A 382 -2.63 -14.51 12.31
N ARG A 383 -2.97 -14.73 11.02
CA ARG A 383 -4.30 -15.20 10.59
C ARG A 383 -4.70 -16.53 11.23
N ASP A 384 -3.77 -17.47 11.33
CA ASP A 384 -4.04 -18.85 11.79
C ASP A 384 -4.10 -18.97 13.33
N HIS A 385 -3.58 -17.98 14.07
CA HIS A 385 -3.53 -17.99 15.54
C HIS A 385 -4.42 -16.94 16.22
N MET A 386 -4.95 -15.96 15.48
CA MET A 386 -5.82 -14.92 16.06
C MET A 386 -7.24 -15.42 16.37
N LYS A 387 -7.87 -14.84 17.40
CA LYS A 387 -9.31 -14.93 17.66
C LYS A 387 -9.88 -13.55 17.99
N PRO A 388 -11.08 -13.18 17.52
CA PRO A 388 -11.94 -13.95 16.60
C PRO A 388 -11.30 -14.13 15.22
N ASN A 389 -11.61 -15.26 14.56
CA ASN A 389 -11.02 -15.62 13.26
C ASN A 389 -11.39 -14.58 12.19
N LEU A 390 -10.41 -14.16 11.37
CA LEU A 390 -10.61 -13.20 10.29
C LEU A 390 -11.38 -13.82 9.11
N LYS A 391 -12.54 -13.27 8.75
CA LYS A 391 -13.17 -13.59 7.46
C LYS A 391 -12.44 -12.85 6.34
N LEU A 392 -11.88 -13.61 5.40
CA LEU A 392 -10.95 -13.10 4.40
C LEU A 392 -11.32 -13.58 2.99
N ASN A 393 -11.54 -12.64 2.08
CA ASN A 393 -11.57 -12.89 0.63
C ASN A 393 -10.13 -12.73 0.08
N MET A 394 -9.54 -13.82 -0.41
CA MET A 394 -8.26 -13.79 -1.12
C MET A 394 -8.52 -13.90 -2.63
N PHE A 395 -8.72 -12.77 -3.30
CA PHE A 395 -9.05 -12.75 -4.73
C PHE A 395 -7.83 -13.07 -5.61
N GLU A 396 -8.09 -13.74 -6.73
CA GLU A 396 -7.06 -14.12 -7.70
C GLU A 396 -6.47 -12.89 -8.43
N VAL A 397 -5.26 -13.04 -8.98
CA VAL A 397 -4.50 -11.91 -9.55
C VAL A 397 -5.16 -11.32 -10.79
N GLU A 398 -5.94 -12.11 -11.54
CA GLU A 398 -6.74 -11.62 -12.65
C GLU A 398 -7.79 -10.59 -12.18
N VAL A 399 -8.29 -10.66 -10.94
CA VAL A 399 -9.15 -9.63 -10.34
C VAL A 399 -8.34 -8.38 -10.00
N PHE A 400 -7.13 -8.55 -9.46
CA PHE A 400 -6.21 -7.43 -9.22
C PHE A 400 -5.89 -6.65 -10.51
N GLU A 401 -5.57 -7.37 -11.61
CA GLU A 401 -5.28 -6.79 -12.93
C GLU A 401 -6.50 -6.06 -13.55
N GLN A 402 -7.74 -6.44 -13.19
CA GLN A 402 -8.96 -5.73 -13.60
C GLN A 402 -9.15 -4.40 -12.83
N VAL A 403 -8.82 -4.35 -11.53
CA VAL A 403 -9.18 -3.22 -10.65
C VAL A 403 -8.07 -2.19 -10.45
N ALA A 404 -6.82 -2.53 -10.76
CA ALA A 404 -5.67 -1.64 -10.60
C ALA A 404 -4.62 -1.80 -11.73
N LEU A 405 -4.06 -0.68 -12.19
CA LEU A 405 -2.90 -0.67 -13.10
C LEU A 405 -1.61 -0.37 -12.33
N GLU A 406 -0.62 -1.26 -12.44
CA GLU A 406 0.72 -1.05 -11.87
C GLU A 406 1.59 -0.15 -12.77
N TYR A 407 2.24 0.84 -12.15
CA TYR A 407 3.27 1.66 -12.74
C TYR A 407 4.62 1.40 -12.09
N ARG A 408 5.70 1.68 -12.84
CA ARG A 408 7.06 1.68 -12.28
C ARG A 408 7.25 2.85 -11.31
N HIS A 409 8.00 2.57 -10.24
CA HIS A 409 8.57 3.53 -9.30
C HIS A 409 9.42 4.61 -9.98
N ASN A 410 9.71 5.70 -9.26
CA ASN A 410 10.60 6.75 -9.75
C ASN A 410 12.01 6.22 -10.01
N LEU A 411 12.56 6.55 -11.19
CA LEU A 411 13.99 6.39 -11.45
C LEU A 411 14.74 7.40 -10.58
N LYS A 412 15.57 6.91 -9.65
CA LYS A 412 16.44 7.77 -8.85
C LYS A 412 17.42 8.49 -9.77
N SER A 413 17.41 9.83 -9.75
CA SER A 413 18.47 10.62 -10.38
C SER A 413 19.82 10.30 -9.75
N SER A 414 20.86 10.17 -10.57
CA SER A 414 22.22 9.86 -10.12
C SER A 414 23.01 11.11 -9.71
N ASP A 415 22.34 12.12 -9.16
CA ASP A 415 22.88 13.47 -9.01
C ASP A 415 23.44 13.79 -7.62
N GLY A 416 24.77 13.81 -7.56
CA GLY A 416 25.50 15.01 -7.16
C GLY A 416 25.57 15.40 -5.68
N THR A 417 24.79 14.80 -4.77
CA THR A 417 24.84 15.14 -3.33
C THR A 417 25.59 14.10 -2.51
N THR A 418 26.79 14.47 -2.05
CA THR A 418 27.74 13.63 -1.32
C THR A 418 27.36 13.40 0.16
N LEU A 419 26.12 12.94 0.41
CA LEU A 419 25.80 12.25 1.65
C LEU A 419 26.74 11.03 1.74
N LYS A 420 27.65 11.04 2.72
CA LYS A 420 28.70 10.02 2.85
C LYS A 420 28.09 8.63 2.85
N LYS A 421 28.26 7.93 1.72
CA LYS A 421 28.05 6.49 1.60
C LYS A 421 28.92 5.82 2.66
N VAL A 422 28.33 5.43 3.80
CA VAL A 422 29.05 4.77 4.89
C VAL A 422 29.47 3.41 4.39
N SER A 423 30.68 3.35 3.85
CA SER A 423 31.29 2.17 3.29
C SER A 423 31.85 1.31 4.42
N SER A 424 30.96 0.75 5.25
CA SER A 424 31.28 -0.46 6.00
C SER A 424 31.58 -1.55 4.97
N SER A 425 32.85 -1.93 4.86
CA SER A 425 33.40 -2.79 3.79
C SER A 425 33.07 -4.28 3.97
N GLY A 426 31.87 -4.57 4.48
CA GLY A 426 31.34 -5.92 4.64
C GLY A 426 31.13 -6.58 3.28
N ARG A 427 32.07 -7.45 2.88
CA ARG A 427 31.90 -8.37 1.74
C ARG A 427 30.58 -9.14 1.90
N THR A 428 29.58 -8.83 1.07
CA THR A 428 28.28 -9.50 1.17
C THR A 428 28.43 -10.99 0.86
N LYS A 429 28.25 -11.84 1.88
CA LYS A 429 28.22 -13.29 1.67
C LYS A 429 27.06 -13.65 0.73
N ARG A 430 27.30 -14.61 -0.17
CA ARG A 430 26.22 -15.27 -0.92
C ARG A 430 25.43 -16.13 0.06
N ALA A 431 24.11 -16.20 -0.11
CA ALA A 431 23.28 -17.18 0.60
C ALA A 431 23.83 -18.59 0.33
N HIS A 432 24.18 -19.34 1.38
CA HIS A 432 24.49 -20.76 1.25
C HIS A 432 23.17 -21.54 1.07
N PRO A 433 23.17 -22.75 0.49
CA PRO A 433 22.00 -23.64 0.55
C PRO A 433 21.48 -23.83 1.98
N ASP A 434 22.40 -23.83 2.95
CA ASP A 434 22.18 -24.01 4.39
C ASP A 434 21.50 -22.82 5.09
N LEU A 435 20.80 -21.94 4.37
CA LEU A 435 20.25 -20.70 4.94
C LEU A 435 19.29 -20.96 6.11
N LEU A 436 18.55 -22.07 6.07
CA LEU A 436 17.68 -22.54 7.17
C LEU A 436 18.35 -23.61 8.05
N TYR A 437 19.35 -24.35 7.57
CA TYR A 437 20.13 -25.31 8.36
C TYR A 437 21.06 -24.61 9.38
N VAL A 438 21.50 -25.31 10.44
CA VAL A 438 22.22 -24.68 11.57
C VAL A 438 23.48 -25.48 11.93
N ASN A 439 24.66 -24.98 11.57
CA ASN A 439 25.98 -25.41 12.09
C ASN A 439 26.21 -26.95 12.17
N GLY A 440 25.72 -27.73 11.18
CA GLY A 440 25.84 -29.19 11.19
C GLY A 440 24.88 -29.94 12.14
N SER A 441 24.03 -29.22 12.87
CA SER A 441 22.84 -29.79 13.52
C SER A 441 21.76 -30.04 12.47
N CYS A 442 21.07 -31.18 12.56
CA CYS A 442 20.17 -31.68 11.49
C CYS A 442 18.92 -30.83 11.26
N CYS A 443 18.55 -30.03 12.26
CA CYS A 443 17.15 -29.79 12.56
C CYS A 443 16.96 -28.36 13.09
N GLY A 444 16.67 -27.41 12.20
CA GLY A 444 16.11 -26.10 12.58
C GLY A 444 14.65 -26.26 13.03
N LYS A 445 14.09 -25.25 13.69
CA LYS A 445 12.69 -25.30 14.17
C LYS A 445 11.70 -25.37 13.01
N CYS A 446 12.06 -24.81 11.85
CA CYS A 446 11.30 -24.97 10.61
C CYS A 446 11.47 -26.31 9.88
N GLN A 447 12.29 -27.26 10.38
CA GLN A 447 12.52 -28.53 9.67
C GLN A 447 11.21 -29.30 9.42
N LYS A 448 10.29 -29.34 10.40
CA LYS A 448 8.98 -29.99 10.24
C LYS A 448 8.13 -29.31 9.15
N TYR A 449 8.10 -27.99 9.11
CA TYR A 449 7.38 -27.22 8.08
C TYR A 449 7.91 -27.59 6.68
N LEU A 450 9.23 -27.55 6.51
CA LEU A 450 9.91 -27.87 5.27
C LEU A 450 9.65 -29.32 4.83
N SER A 451 9.72 -30.28 5.75
CA SER A 451 9.43 -31.68 5.45
C SER A 451 8.00 -31.92 4.98
N ILE A 452 6.99 -31.24 5.56
CA ILE A 452 5.60 -31.35 5.09
C ILE A 452 5.45 -30.70 3.71
N MET A 453 5.91 -29.44 3.57
CA MET A 453 5.82 -28.67 2.33
C MET A 453 6.49 -29.36 1.12
N TRP A 454 7.57 -30.11 1.33
CA TRP A 454 8.24 -30.87 0.27
C TRP A 454 7.74 -32.32 0.12
N ALA A 455 7.11 -32.92 1.14
CA ALA A 455 6.47 -34.24 1.01
C ALA A 455 5.12 -34.20 0.27
N GLU A 456 4.46 -33.03 0.25
CA GLU A 456 3.24 -32.79 -0.53
C GLU A 456 3.51 -32.36 -1.98
N SER A 457 4.80 -32.27 -2.39
CA SER A 457 5.17 -32.13 -3.81
C SER A 457 4.95 -33.47 -4.53
N PRO A 458 4.20 -33.54 -5.64
CA PRO A 458 4.04 -34.79 -6.39
C PRO A 458 5.37 -35.33 -6.91
N ASN A 459 5.58 -36.63 -6.73
CA ASN A 459 6.51 -37.37 -7.58
C ASN A 459 5.79 -37.62 -8.92
N ASP A 460 5.92 -36.68 -9.85
CA ASP A 460 5.54 -36.88 -11.26
C ASP A 460 6.63 -37.73 -11.95
N ASP A 461 6.50 -39.05 -11.85
CA ASP A 461 7.19 -40.10 -12.62
C ASP A 461 6.16 -40.97 -13.37
#